data_AF-A0A842WAN7-F1
#
_entry.id   AF-A0A842WAN7-F1
#
_cell.length_a   1.000
_cell.length_b   1.000
_cell.length_c   1.000
_cell.angle_alpha   90.00
_cell.angle_beta   90.00
_cell.angle_gamma   90.00
#
_symmetry.space_group_name_H-M   'P 1'
#
loop_
_entity.id
_entity.type
_entity.pdbx_description
1 polymer ?
#
loop_
_entity_poly.entity_id
_entity_poly.type
_entity_poly.pdbx_seq_one_letter_code
_entity_poly.pdbx_strand_id
1 'polypeptide(L)'
;MIKLKPFKQSKGYCGPASLKMVLSAYGINKSEKYLAKITKSSRTKGCDEENIVKAAEEFGFKGYVKQNSSINEVKKLVKKGIPVIVNWFSPEEAGHYSVVVGFDKNKIILADPHFGELKKHKIEWFEERWFDLPFGKKGPLLKEIIAIHR
;
A
#
# COMPACT_ATOMS: atom_id res chain seq x y z
N MET A 1 -4.04 11.92 11.07
CA MET A 1 -4.29 11.20 9.80
C MET A 1 -3.52 11.92 8.71
N ILE A 2 -2.80 11.19 7.89
CA ILE A 2 -2.04 11.73 6.76
C ILE A 2 -3.05 12.16 5.68
N LYS A 3 -2.88 13.37 5.15
CA LYS A 3 -3.70 13.87 4.04
C LYS A 3 -3.15 13.34 2.73
N LEU A 4 -3.98 12.64 1.96
CA LEU A 4 -3.69 12.21 0.59
C LEU A 4 -4.95 12.30 -0.25
N LYS A 5 -4.84 12.09 -1.57
CA LYS A 5 -5.97 12.04 -2.49
C LYS A 5 -6.32 10.57 -2.79
N PRO A 6 -7.45 10.03 -2.28
CA PRO A 6 -7.88 8.67 -2.61
C PRO A 6 -8.06 8.49 -4.12
N PHE A 7 -7.80 7.29 -4.61
CA PHE A 7 -7.84 7.01 -6.04
C PHE A 7 -8.30 5.57 -6.29
N LYS A 8 -9.33 5.41 -7.13
CA LYS A 8 -9.82 4.11 -7.56
C LYS A 8 -8.93 3.54 -8.66
N GLN A 9 -8.44 2.33 -8.47
CA GLN A 9 -7.54 1.66 -9.41
C GLN A 9 -8.25 1.23 -10.70
N SER A 10 -7.44 1.06 -11.74
CA SER A 10 -7.75 0.16 -12.84
C SER A 10 -7.50 -1.30 -12.45
N LYS A 11 -8.12 -2.25 -13.18
CA LYS A 11 -7.97 -3.69 -12.94
C LYS A 11 -6.48 -4.11 -12.88
N GLY A 12 -6.09 -4.75 -11.78
CA GLY A 12 -4.73 -5.25 -11.53
C GLY A 12 -3.69 -4.22 -11.10
N TYR A 13 -4.08 -2.96 -10.86
CA TYR A 13 -3.16 -1.85 -10.54
C TYR A 13 -3.23 -1.34 -9.09
N CYS A 14 -3.52 -2.21 -8.11
CA CYS A 14 -3.56 -1.82 -6.70
C CYS A 14 -2.21 -1.25 -6.20
N GLY A 15 -1.08 -1.79 -6.68
CA GLY A 15 0.27 -1.26 -6.42
C GLY A 15 0.50 0.15 -6.96
N PRO A 16 0.38 0.38 -8.29
CA PRO A 16 0.46 1.71 -8.89
C PRO A 16 -0.51 2.73 -8.28
N ALA A 17 -1.75 2.32 -7.99
CA ALA A 17 -2.74 3.18 -7.36
C ALA A 17 -2.36 3.53 -5.91
N SER A 18 -1.83 2.57 -5.15
CA SER A 18 -1.30 2.82 -3.81
C SER A 18 -0.10 3.79 -3.84
N LEU A 19 0.85 3.58 -4.75
CA LEU A 19 1.98 4.50 -4.95
C LEU A 19 1.49 5.90 -5.33
N LYS A 20 0.49 6.01 -6.21
CA LYS A 20 -0.14 7.30 -6.58
C LYS A 20 -0.67 8.04 -5.35
N MET A 21 -1.38 7.32 -4.48
CA MET A 21 -1.93 7.89 -3.24
C MET A 21 -0.81 8.32 -2.29
N VAL A 22 0.23 7.51 -2.10
CA VAL A 22 1.41 7.88 -1.30
C VAL A 22 2.09 9.13 -1.83
N LEU A 23 2.38 9.19 -3.14
CA LEU A 23 3.00 10.36 -3.78
C LEU A 23 2.15 11.63 -3.62
N SER A 24 0.83 11.50 -3.64
CA SER A 24 -0.07 12.63 -3.41
C SER A 24 0.04 13.22 -2.00
N ALA A 25 0.38 12.39 -0.99
CA ALA A 25 0.67 12.86 0.36
C ALA A 25 1.94 13.73 0.40
N TYR A 26 2.85 13.52 -0.54
CA TYR A 26 4.07 14.30 -0.72
C TYR A 26 3.95 15.45 -1.72
N GLY A 27 2.75 15.72 -2.23
CA GLY A 27 2.49 16.79 -3.19
C GLY A 27 2.81 16.43 -4.64
N ILE A 28 3.14 15.17 -4.94
CA ILE A 28 3.43 14.71 -6.30
C ILE A 28 2.17 14.10 -6.93
N ASN A 29 1.83 14.58 -8.13
CA ASN A 29 0.71 14.07 -8.90
C ASN A 29 1.19 13.44 -10.21
N LYS A 30 1.00 12.12 -10.35
CA LYS A 30 1.27 11.37 -11.58
C LYS A 30 0.08 10.50 -11.96
N SER A 31 -0.05 10.17 -13.25
CA SER A 31 -1.13 9.30 -13.72
C SER A 31 -0.86 7.84 -13.31
N GLU A 32 -1.93 7.08 -13.07
CA GLU A 32 -1.82 5.64 -12.79
C GLU A 32 -1.12 4.91 -13.96
N LYS A 33 -1.43 5.30 -15.21
CA LYS A 33 -0.78 4.74 -16.41
C LYS A 33 0.73 4.92 -16.41
N TYR A 34 1.23 6.10 -16.01
CA TYR A 34 2.67 6.34 -15.91
C TYR A 34 3.27 5.52 -14.77
N LEU A 35 2.62 5.51 -13.60
CA LEU A 35 3.10 4.75 -12.44
C LEU A 35 3.14 3.24 -12.73
N ALA A 36 2.11 2.69 -13.37
CA ALA A 36 2.07 1.29 -13.79
C ALA A 36 3.22 0.91 -14.73
N LYS A 37 3.69 1.85 -15.57
CA LYS A 37 4.85 1.63 -16.44
C LYS A 37 6.14 1.52 -15.63
N ILE A 38 6.39 2.46 -14.72
CA ILE A 38 7.65 2.50 -13.95
C ILE A 38 7.69 1.44 -12.85
N THR A 39 6.54 1.06 -12.28
CA THR A 39 6.42 -0.08 -11.35
C THR A 39 6.36 -1.44 -12.08
N LYS A 40 6.45 -1.45 -13.42
CA LYS A 40 6.39 -2.66 -14.27
C LYS A 40 5.15 -3.52 -14.00
N SER A 41 4.04 -2.90 -13.62
CA SER A 41 2.83 -3.60 -13.25
C SER A 41 2.08 -4.12 -14.47
N SER A 42 1.54 -5.33 -14.36
CA SER A 42 0.70 -5.92 -15.39
C SER A 42 -0.70 -6.20 -14.84
N ARG A 43 -1.71 -6.15 -15.71
CA ARG A 43 -3.10 -6.39 -15.32
C ARG A 43 -3.36 -7.83 -14.82
N THR A 44 -2.48 -8.76 -15.13
CA THR A 44 -2.63 -10.19 -14.82
C THR A 44 -1.71 -10.66 -13.70
N LYS A 45 -0.50 -10.09 -13.56
CA LYS A 45 0.46 -10.48 -12.51
C LYS A 45 0.53 -9.52 -11.33
N GLY A 46 -0.08 -8.34 -11.44
CA GLY A 46 0.01 -7.30 -10.41
C GLY A 46 1.35 -6.56 -10.44
N CYS A 47 1.86 -6.22 -9.25
CA CYS A 47 3.05 -5.39 -9.06
C CYS A 47 3.93 -5.95 -7.94
N ASP A 48 5.23 -6.15 -8.22
CA ASP A 48 6.21 -6.50 -7.18
C ASP A 48 6.47 -5.30 -6.25
N GLU A 49 6.61 -5.62 -4.97
CA GLU A 49 6.89 -4.73 -3.85
C GLU A 49 8.17 -3.89 -4.06
N GLU A 50 9.24 -4.52 -4.55
CA GLU A 50 10.52 -3.86 -4.84
C GLU A 50 10.41 -2.86 -6.01
N ASN A 51 9.53 -3.11 -6.98
CA ASN A 51 9.33 -2.17 -8.08
C ASN A 51 8.58 -0.91 -7.61
N ILE A 52 7.76 -1.01 -6.56
CA ILE A 52 7.12 0.16 -5.94
C ILE A 52 8.16 1.05 -5.26
N VAL A 53 9.12 0.45 -4.54
CA VAL A 53 10.23 1.19 -3.91
C VAL A 53 11.08 1.88 -4.98
N LYS A 54 11.53 1.16 -5.99
CA LYS A 54 12.33 1.72 -7.11
C LYS A 54 11.62 2.85 -7.83
N ALA A 55 10.31 2.70 -8.07
CA ALA A 55 9.52 3.76 -8.68
C ALA A 55 9.41 5.01 -7.78
N ALA A 56 9.41 4.86 -6.45
CA ALA A 56 9.43 5.99 -5.53
C ALA A 56 10.79 6.73 -5.54
N GLU A 57 11.89 5.99 -5.73
CA GLU A 57 13.25 6.56 -5.84
C GLU A 57 13.41 7.49 -7.05
N GLU A 58 12.68 7.25 -8.15
CA GLU A 58 12.65 8.17 -9.32
C GLU A 58 12.14 9.58 -8.96
N PHE A 59 11.46 9.74 -7.83
CA PHE A 59 10.98 11.03 -7.31
C PHE A 59 11.83 11.57 -6.15
N GLY A 60 12.98 10.96 -5.87
CA GLY A 60 13.88 11.38 -4.79
C GLY A 60 13.46 10.92 -3.39
N PHE A 61 12.56 9.94 -3.28
CA PHE A 61 12.23 9.30 -2.01
C PHE A 61 13.12 8.09 -1.75
N LYS A 62 13.19 7.69 -0.49
CA LYS A 62 13.72 6.40 -0.06
C LYS A 62 12.55 5.50 0.30
N GLY A 63 12.73 4.20 0.17
CA GLY A 63 11.74 3.25 0.65
C GLY A 63 12.35 1.91 0.99
N TYR A 64 11.56 1.09 1.66
CA TYR A 64 11.93 -0.29 1.97
C TYR A 64 10.70 -1.18 2.04
N VAL A 65 10.90 -2.44 1.70
CA VAL A 65 9.94 -3.53 1.95
C VAL A 65 10.32 -4.21 3.26
N LYS A 66 9.33 -4.56 4.07
CA LYS A 66 9.55 -5.35 5.28
C LYS A 66 8.39 -6.30 5.54
N GLN A 67 8.71 -7.57 5.75
CA GLN A 67 7.78 -8.59 6.23
C GLN A 67 7.84 -8.74 7.75
N ASN A 68 6.86 -9.44 8.32
CA ASN A 68 6.71 -9.66 9.76
C ASN A 68 6.64 -8.35 10.56
N SER A 69 6.01 -7.33 9.97
CA SER A 69 5.76 -6.06 10.65
C SER A 69 4.69 -6.21 11.75
N SER A 70 4.49 -5.14 12.53
CA SER A 70 3.46 -5.08 13.56
C SER A 70 2.61 -3.83 13.42
N ILE A 71 1.37 -3.86 13.93
CA ILE A 71 0.51 -2.67 13.98
C ILE A 71 1.17 -1.52 14.73
N ASN A 72 1.95 -1.83 15.77
CA ASN A 72 2.69 -0.82 16.53
C ASN A 72 3.78 -0.13 15.69
N GLU A 73 4.45 -0.88 14.82
CA GLU A 73 5.42 -0.31 13.87
C GLU A 73 4.73 0.60 12.84
N VAL A 74 3.63 0.14 12.25
CA VAL A 74 2.83 0.95 11.31
C VAL A 74 2.31 2.22 11.98
N LYS A 75 1.81 2.14 13.23
CA LYS A 75 1.41 3.31 14.02
C LYS A 75 2.55 4.31 14.20
N LYS A 76 3.77 3.84 14.51
CA LYS A 76 4.95 4.70 14.67
C LYS A 76 5.30 5.43 13.37
N LEU A 77 5.26 4.74 12.23
CA LEU A 77 5.52 5.34 10.91
C LEU A 77 4.46 6.39 10.55
N VAL A 78 3.18 6.04 10.68
CA VAL A 78 2.07 6.94 10.38
C VAL A 78 2.05 8.16 11.30
N LYS A 79 2.42 8.02 12.58
CA LYS A 79 2.57 9.14 13.52
C LYS A 79 3.69 10.12 13.10
N LYS A 80 4.72 9.63 12.42
CA LYS A 80 5.78 10.46 11.82
C LYS A 80 5.37 11.10 10.48
N GLY A 81 4.14 10.88 10.02
CA GLY A 81 3.65 11.38 8.74
C GLY A 81 4.09 10.55 7.53
N ILE A 82 4.61 9.33 7.75
CA ILE A 82 5.04 8.41 6.69
C ILE A 82 3.84 7.52 6.31
N PRO A 83 3.28 7.62 5.09
CA PRO A 83 2.28 6.69 4.59
C PRO A 83 2.90 5.30 4.44
N VAL A 84 2.14 4.27 4.80
CA VAL A 84 2.60 2.87 4.73
C VAL A 84 1.69 2.10 3.80
N ILE A 85 2.23 1.52 2.74
CA ILE A 85 1.50 0.55 1.92
C ILE A 85 1.53 -0.79 2.66
N VAL A 86 0.39 -1.44 2.81
CA VAL A 86 0.27 -2.80 3.36
C VAL A 86 -0.13 -3.77 2.27
N ASN A 87 0.47 -4.96 2.26
CA ASN A 87 0.02 -6.09 1.46
C ASN A 87 -0.84 -7.02 2.33
N TRP A 88 -2.10 -7.23 1.97
CA TRP A 88 -3.07 -7.95 2.81
C TRP A 88 -4.13 -8.67 1.96
N PHE A 89 -4.80 -9.65 2.58
CA PHE A 89 -5.83 -10.46 1.95
C PHE A 89 -7.19 -9.77 2.10
N SER A 90 -7.52 -8.93 1.13
CA SER A 90 -8.81 -8.25 1.06
C SER A 90 -9.93 -9.20 0.62
N PRO A 91 -11.15 -9.07 1.17
CA PRO A 91 -12.31 -9.83 0.70
C PRO A 91 -12.63 -9.60 -0.79
N GLU A 92 -12.34 -8.42 -1.32
CA GLU A 92 -12.73 -7.99 -2.66
C GLU A 92 -11.74 -8.38 -3.75
N GLU A 93 -10.44 -8.40 -3.45
CA GLU A 93 -9.37 -8.61 -4.44
C GLU A 93 -8.44 -9.79 -4.10
N ALA A 94 -8.65 -10.49 -2.97
CA ALA A 94 -7.66 -11.39 -2.37
C ALA A 94 -6.37 -10.62 -2.06
N GLY A 95 -5.22 -11.01 -2.64
CA GLY A 95 -3.95 -10.30 -2.48
C GLY A 95 -4.04 -8.84 -2.94
N HIS A 96 -3.84 -7.90 -2.02
CA HIS A 96 -4.17 -6.49 -2.25
C HIS A 96 -3.24 -5.52 -1.54
N TYR A 97 -2.95 -4.41 -2.23
CA TYR A 97 -2.25 -3.28 -1.64
C TYR A 97 -3.23 -2.19 -1.22
N SER A 98 -3.00 -1.61 -0.04
CA SER A 98 -3.72 -0.41 0.43
C SER A 98 -2.79 0.50 1.23
N VAL A 99 -3.15 1.78 1.41
CA VAL A 99 -2.29 2.73 2.12
C VAL A 99 -2.85 3.03 3.50
N VAL A 100 -2.11 2.72 4.55
CA VAL A 100 -2.43 3.13 5.92
C VAL A 100 -2.14 4.61 6.08
N VAL A 101 -3.18 5.39 6.39
CA VAL A 101 -3.09 6.85 6.57
C VAL A 101 -3.36 7.30 8.00
N GLY A 102 -3.83 6.41 8.85
CA GLY A 102 -4.22 6.77 10.20
C GLY A 102 -4.77 5.61 11.00
N PHE A 103 -5.03 5.92 12.27
CA PHE A 103 -5.70 5.05 13.21
C PHE A 103 -6.73 5.87 13.98
N ASP A 104 -7.82 5.23 14.36
CA ASP A 104 -8.91 5.81 15.15
C ASP A 104 -9.37 4.76 16.18
N LYS A 105 -8.99 4.96 17.45
CA LYS A 105 -9.18 3.98 18.53
C LYS A 105 -8.61 2.61 18.15
N ASN A 106 -9.45 1.59 18.03
CA ASN A 106 -9.11 0.23 17.61
C ASN A 106 -9.31 -0.01 16.11
N LYS A 107 -9.37 1.05 15.29
CA LYS A 107 -9.52 0.94 13.84
C LYS A 107 -8.30 1.43 13.09
N ILE A 108 -7.92 0.67 12.07
CA ILE A 108 -6.97 1.08 11.03
C ILE A 108 -7.72 1.83 9.92
N ILE A 109 -7.14 2.90 9.39
CA ILE A 109 -7.72 3.70 8.31
C ILE A 109 -6.88 3.48 7.06
N LEU A 110 -7.47 2.83 6.06
CA LEU A 110 -6.87 2.50 4.77
C LEU A 110 -7.41 3.44 3.70
N ALA A 111 -6.55 4.04 2.89
CA ALA A 111 -6.93 4.50 1.57
C ALA A 111 -6.86 3.28 0.63
N ASP A 112 -8.03 2.77 0.25
CA ASP A 112 -8.16 1.51 -0.46
C ASP A 112 -8.35 1.77 -1.97
N PRO A 113 -7.43 1.29 -2.82
CA PRO A 113 -7.52 1.53 -4.25
C PRO A 113 -8.68 0.78 -4.93
N HIS A 114 -9.22 -0.31 -4.37
CA HIS A 114 -10.40 -0.98 -4.93
C HIS A 114 -11.62 -0.04 -4.91
N PHE A 115 -11.84 0.62 -3.77
CA PHE A 115 -12.97 1.53 -3.59
C PHE A 115 -12.66 2.97 -4.05
N GLY A 116 -11.39 3.39 -3.98
CA GLY A 116 -10.98 4.76 -4.23
C GLY A 116 -11.37 5.75 -3.12
N GLU A 117 -11.50 5.26 -1.89
CA GLU A 117 -11.93 6.04 -0.72
C GLU A 117 -11.19 5.57 0.54
N LEU A 118 -11.47 6.22 1.67
CA LEU A 118 -10.95 5.78 2.97
C LEU A 118 -11.89 4.74 3.59
N LYS A 119 -11.35 3.58 3.96
CA LYS A 119 -12.04 2.54 4.72
C LYS A 119 -11.49 2.43 6.13
N LYS A 120 -12.37 2.11 7.08
CA LYS A 120 -12.00 1.85 8.47
C LYS A 120 -12.30 0.40 8.81
N HIS A 121 -11.28 -0.33 9.25
CA HIS A 121 -11.44 -1.72 9.71
C HIS A 121 -11.01 -1.82 11.17
N LYS A 122 -11.60 -2.75 11.92
CA LYS A 122 -11.07 -3.14 13.22
C LYS A 122 -9.65 -3.65 13.03
N ILE A 123 -8.73 -3.28 13.92
CA ILE A 123 -7.33 -3.70 13.84
C ILE A 123 -7.24 -5.22 13.91
N GLU A 124 -8.01 -5.86 14.79
CA GLU A 124 -8.00 -7.31 14.97
C GLU A 124 -8.42 -8.03 13.67
N TRP A 125 -9.48 -7.53 13.03
CA TRP A 125 -9.96 -8.06 11.75
C TRP A 125 -8.94 -7.92 10.62
N PHE A 126 -8.22 -6.79 10.60
CA PHE A 126 -7.16 -6.57 9.61
C PHE A 126 -5.96 -7.47 9.87
N GLU A 127 -5.53 -7.63 11.14
CA GLU A 127 -4.38 -8.47 11.49
C GLU A 127 -4.58 -9.94 11.11
N GLU A 128 -5.79 -10.47 11.26
CA GLU A 128 -6.17 -11.81 10.78
C GLU A 128 -6.00 -11.99 9.26
N ARG A 129 -6.05 -10.88 8.51
CA ARG A 129 -5.98 -10.83 7.04
C ARG A 129 -4.68 -10.23 6.54
N TRP A 130 -3.73 -9.95 7.43
CA TRP A 130 -2.49 -9.27 7.05
C TRP A 130 -1.46 -10.27 6.52
N PHE A 131 -1.82 -10.88 5.41
CA PHE A 131 -1.00 -11.80 4.64
C PHE A 131 -1.37 -11.73 3.16
N ASP A 132 -0.53 -12.30 2.30
CA ASP A 132 -0.83 -12.50 0.89
C ASP A 132 -0.29 -13.87 0.42
N LEU A 133 -0.91 -14.42 -0.62
CA LEU A 133 -0.57 -15.69 -1.25
C LEU A 133 -0.15 -15.42 -2.70
N PRO A 134 1.09 -14.95 -2.93
CA PRO A 134 1.55 -14.61 -4.26
C PRO A 134 1.60 -15.86 -5.16
N PHE A 135 1.34 -15.67 -6.45
CA PHE A 135 1.42 -16.75 -7.42
C PHE A 135 2.84 -17.34 -7.49
N GLY A 136 2.96 -18.67 -7.40
CA GLY A 136 4.21 -19.40 -7.62
C GLY A 136 4.75 -20.12 -6.38
N LYS A 137 6.07 -20.33 -6.34
CA LYS A 137 6.77 -21.07 -5.26
C LYS A 137 7.07 -20.22 -4.01
N LYS A 138 6.72 -18.94 -4.01
CA LYS A 138 6.89 -18.09 -2.84
C LYS A 138 5.87 -18.53 -1.78
N GLY A 139 6.33 -18.71 -0.55
CA GLY A 139 5.45 -18.95 0.60
C GLY A 139 4.55 -17.73 0.89
N PRO A 140 3.67 -17.82 1.89
CA PRO A 140 2.81 -16.70 2.27
C PRO A 140 3.66 -15.49 2.67
N LEU A 141 3.30 -14.32 2.15
CA LEU A 141 3.85 -13.05 2.61
C LEU A 141 3.10 -12.67 3.87
N LEU A 142 3.80 -12.47 4.98
CA LEU A 142 3.18 -12.19 6.27
C LEU A 142 3.49 -10.76 6.70
N LYS A 143 2.45 -10.01 7.02
CA LYS A 143 2.53 -8.66 7.61
C LYS A 143 3.50 -7.75 6.88
N GLU A 144 3.39 -7.76 5.55
CA GLU A 144 4.28 -7.01 4.67
C GLU A 144 3.86 -5.54 4.60
N ILE A 145 4.86 -4.67 4.66
CA ILE A 145 4.73 -3.24 4.45
C ILE A 145 5.73 -2.74 3.42
N ILE A 146 5.36 -1.64 2.77
CA ILE A 146 6.25 -0.78 2.02
C ILE A 146 6.15 0.61 2.63
N ALA A 147 7.25 1.11 3.18
CA ALA A 147 7.33 2.47 3.71
C ALA A 147 8.13 3.32 2.74
N ILE A 148 7.60 4.48 2.36
CA ILE A 148 8.24 5.43 1.46
C ILE A 148 8.38 6.75 2.21
N HIS A 149 9.57 7.32 2.31
CA HIS A 149 9.87 8.53 3.07
C HIS A 149 10.90 9.42 2.34
N ARG A 150 11.08 10.66 2.81
CA ARG A 150 12.14 11.57 2.33
C ARG A 150 13.51 11.20 2.92
#